data_AF-A0A7C1ZZ59-F1
#
_entry.id   AF-A0A7C1ZZ59-F1
#
_cell.length_a   1.000
_cell.length_b   1.000
_cell.length_c   1.000
_cell.angle_alpha   90.00
_cell.angle_beta   90.00
_cell.angle_gamma   90.00
#
_symmetry.space_group_name_H-M   'P 1'
#
loop_
_entity.id
_entity.type
_entity.pdbx_description
1 polymer ?
#
loop_
_entity_poly.entity_id
_entity_poly.type
_entity_poly.pdbx_seq_one_letter_code
_entity_poly.pdbx_strand_id
1 'polypeptide(L)'
;MKSMLLFDKMDSMQQNLSSVEDREGIFILDCNGNIVFANRRAKEIYKIKNEIKKLLTKERINFKKDNKEIIIYPVFEGKELKFFFGVIKDLGEIIKMQNYVNMAHQHVKNFRENIAHYFFNPIVIAKGYLDLLSEKNVEDKDKIEKIRTAIERIEAVVKNIVINGRIAE
;
A
#
# COMPACT_ATOMS: atom_id res chain seq x y z
N MET A 1 -48.71 -17.51 -5.96
CA MET A 1 -48.20 -16.79 -7.14
C MET A 1 -47.20 -15.67 -6.81
N LYS A 2 -47.44 -14.77 -5.84
CA LYS A 2 -46.47 -13.72 -5.44
C LYS A 2 -45.13 -14.24 -4.88
N SER A 3 -45.11 -15.40 -4.22
CA SER A 3 -43.89 -16.03 -3.69
C SER A 3 -42.98 -16.64 -4.78
N MET A 4 -43.57 -17.08 -5.90
CA MET A 4 -42.85 -17.70 -7.02
C MET A 4 -42.08 -16.64 -7.84
N LEU A 5 -42.69 -15.46 -8.03
CA LEU A 5 -42.05 -14.29 -8.66
C LEU A 5 -40.87 -13.71 -7.88
N LEU A 6 -40.80 -13.93 -6.57
CA LEU A 6 -39.65 -13.54 -5.73
C LEU A 6 -38.47 -14.48 -5.94
N PHE A 7 -38.72 -15.79 -6.07
CA PHE A 7 -37.68 -16.79 -6.34
C PHE A 7 -37.12 -16.65 -7.76
N ASP A 8 -37.95 -16.46 -8.78
CA ASP A 8 -37.47 -16.26 -10.16
C ASP A 8 -36.65 -14.97 -10.31
N LYS A 9 -37.01 -13.90 -9.57
CA LYS A 9 -36.19 -12.68 -9.48
C LYS A 9 -34.87 -12.92 -8.71
N MET A 10 -34.88 -13.76 -7.69
CA MET A 10 -33.66 -14.14 -6.96
C MET A 10 -32.72 -15.00 -7.82
N ASP A 11 -33.24 -15.93 -8.62
CA ASP A 11 -32.44 -16.79 -9.51
C ASP A 11 -31.81 -16.01 -10.68
N SER A 12 -32.56 -15.08 -11.27
CA SER A 12 -32.00 -14.15 -12.27
C SER A 12 -30.99 -13.16 -11.68
N MET A 13 -31.13 -12.77 -10.40
CA MET A 13 -30.08 -12.04 -9.69
C MET A 13 -28.87 -12.93 -9.37
N GLN A 14 -29.06 -14.22 -9.05
CA GLN A 14 -27.97 -15.18 -8.84
C GLN A 14 -27.11 -15.37 -10.10
N GLN A 15 -27.73 -15.45 -11.29
CA GLN A 15 -27.00 -15.55 -12.56
C GLN A 15 -26.16 -14.30 -12.88
N ASN A 16 -26.59 -13.11 -12.46
CA ASN A 16 -25.79 -11.90 -12.62
C ASN A 16 -24.69 -11.80 -11.55
N LEU A 17 -24.96 -12.27 -10.33
CA LEU A 17 -24.01 -12.31 -9.21
C LEU A 17 -22.88 -13.31 -9.43
N SER A 18 -23.10 -14.39 -10.18
CA SER A 18 -22.06 -15.37 -10.49
C SER A 18 -20.95 -14.80 -11.38
N SER A 19 -21.24 -13.76 -12.18
CA SER A 19 -20.23 -13.06 -12.98
C SER A 19 -19.24 -12.19 -12.17
N VAL A 20 -19.54 -11.92 -10.89
CA VAL A 20 -18.70 -11.13 -9.96
C VAL A 20 -17.81 -12.05 -9.09
N GLU A 21 -17.89 -13.38 -9.27
CA GLU A 21 -17.31 -14.40 -8.37
C GLU A 21 -15.78 -14.41 -8.23
N ASP A 22 -15.05 -13.77 -9.14
CA ASP A 22 -13.60 -13.94 -9.21
C ASP A 22 -12.78 -12.99 -8.36
N ARG A 23 -13.36 -11.95 -7.75
CA ARG A 23 -12.60 -11.02 -6.90
C ARG A 23 -13.22 -10.72 -5.55
N GLU A 24 -14.53 -10.57 -5.46
CA GLU A 24 -15.17 -10.03 -4.26
C GLU A 24 -16.09 -11.04 -3.54
N GLY A 25 -16.16 -10.93 -2.23
CA GLY A 25 -17.18 -11.60 -1.42
C GLY A 25 -18.47 -10.81 -1.50
N ILE A 26 -19.59 -11.47 -1.78
CA ILE A 26 -20.90 -10.84 -1.81
C ILE A 26 -21.82 -11.56 -0.84
N PHE A 27 -22.59 -10.79 -0.07
CA PHE A 27 -23.62 -11.30 0.82
C PHE A 27 -24.86 -10.41 0.81
N ILE A 28 -26.00 -10.99 1.16
CA ILE A 28 -27.27 -10.29 1.32
C ILE A 28 -27.82 -10.61 2.70
N LEU A 29 -28.27 -9.59 3.42
CA LEU A 29 -28.95 -9.73 4.70
C LEU A 29 -30.41 -9.28 4.57
N ASP A 30 -31.32 -9.92 5.28
CA ASP A 30 -32.69 -9.42 5.45
C ASP A 30 -32.71 -8.12 6.29
N CYS A 31 -33.88 -7.50 6.41
CA CYS A 31 -34.08 -6.29 7.22
C CYS A 31 -33.74 -6.48 8.72
N ASN A 32 -33.67 -7.71 9.21
CA ASN A 32 -33.31 -8.06 10.59
C ASN A 32 -31.82 -8.41 10.74
N GLY A 33 -31.03 -8.32 9.67
CA GLY A 33 -29.60 -8.64 9.66
C GLY A 33 -29.28 -10.14 9.59
N ASN A 34 -30.23 -11.00 9.20
CA ASN A 34 -29.97 -12.42 8.97
C ASN A 34 -29.45 -12.63 7.54
N ILE A 35 -28.49 -13.53 7.37
CA ILE A 35 -27.88 -13.82 6.07
C ILE A 35 -28.87 -14.60 5.20
N VAL A 36 -29.28 -14.00 4.08
CA VAL A 36 -30.13 -14.62 3.04
C VAL A 36 -29.26 -15.28 1.98
N PHE A 37 -28.12 -14.67 1.67
CA PHE A 37 -27.19 -15.17 0.66
C PHE A 37 -25.76 -14.81 1.04
N ALA A 38 -24.80 -15.69 0.74
CA ALA A 38 -23.38 -15.40 0.79
C ALA A 38 -22.63 -16.28 -0.21
N ASN A 39 -21.82 -15.69 -1.08
CA ASN A 39 -20.98 -16.46 -2.00
C ASN A 39 -19.79 -17.10 -1.27
N ARG A 40 -18.98 -17.90 -2.00
CA ARG A 40 -17.83 -18.61 -1.42
C ARG A 40 -16.84 -17.68 -0.70
N ARG A 41 -16.59 -16.50 -1.27
CA ARG A 41 -15.65 -15.50 -0.73
C ARG A 41 -16.21 -14.75 0.48
N ALA A 42 -17.54 -14.69 0.62
CA ALA A 42 -18.20 -14.10 1.77
C ALA A 42 -18.54 -15.08 2.90
N LYS A 43 -18.07 -16.35 2.86
CA LYS A 43 -18.36 -17.34 3.91
C LYS A 43 -17.95 -16.91 5.31
N GLU A 44 -16.99 -16.01 5.45
CA GLU A 44 -16.60 -15.49 6.77
C GLU A 44 -17.68 -14.63 7.42
N ILE A 45 -18.66 -14.13 6.65
CA ILE A 45 -19.75 -13.31 7.14
C ILE A 45 -20.56 -14.03 8.23
N TYR A 46 -20.65 -15.37 8.15
CA TYR A 46 -21.30 -16.18 9.18
C TYR A 46 -20.63 -16.07 10.55
N LYS A 47 -19.32 -15.81 10.61
CA LYS A 47 -18.57 -15.64 11.87
C LYS A 47 -18.80 -14.27 12.49
N ILE A 48 -19.03 -13.25 11.67
CA ILE A 48 -19.11 -11.84 12.09
C ILE A 48 -20.53 -11.27 12.03
N LYS A 49 -21.55 -12.11 11.76
CA LYS A 49 -22.94 -11.69 11.58
C LYS A 49 -23.47 -10.85 12.74
N ASN A 50 -23.12 -11.22 13.97
CA ASN A 50 -23.65 -10.58 15.18
C ASN A 50 -23.05 -9.18 15.37
N GLU A 51 -21.81 -8.98 14.93
CA GLU A 51 -21.18 -7.66 14.93
C GLU A 51 -21.82 -6.77 13.86
N ILE A 52 -21.99 -7.31 12.65
CA ILE A 52 -22.64 -6.59 11.55
C ILE A 52 -24.04 -6.15 11.92
N LYS A 53 -24.83 -7.03 12.54
CA LYS A 53 -26.20 -6.74 12.96
C LYS A 53 -26.30 -5.53 13.89
N LYS A 54 -25.27 -5.25 14.70
CA LYS A 54 -25.22 -4.07 15.58
C LYS A 54 -24.92 -2.77 14.83
N LEU A 55 -24.32 -2.87 13.66
CA LEU A 55 -23.88 -1.74 12.83
C LEU A 55 -24.91 -1.37 11.76
N LEU A 56 -25.94 -2.19 11.53
CA LEU A 56 -26.94 -1.95 10.49
C LEU A 56 -27.73 -0.68 10.75
N THR A 57 -27.66 0.27 9.82
CA THR A 57 -28.39 1.52 9.80
C THR A 57 -29.07 1.70 8.44
N LYS A 58 -29.90 2.74 8.30
CA LYS A 58 -30.47 3.12 7.00
C LYS A 58 -29.47 3.82 6.08
N GLU A 59 -28.20 3.86 6.45
CA GLU A 59 -27.13 4.49 5.69
C GLU A 59 -26.10 3.45 5.23
N ARG A 60 -25.25 3.86 4.28
CA ARG A 60 -24.13 3.03 3.84
C ARG A 60 -23.13 2.87 4.99
N ILE A 61 -22.73 1.64 5.25
CA ILE A 61 -21.71 1.32 6.24
C ILE A 61 -20.45 0.87 5.52
N ASN A 62 -19.30 1.39 5.95
CA ASN A 62 -18.00 0.89 5.54
C ASN A 62 -17.14 0.66 6.79
N PHE A 63 -16.60 -0.53 6.94
CA PHE A 63 -15.63 -0.81 7.98
C PHE A 63 -14.57 -1.80 7.50
N LYS A 64 -13.41 -1.73 8.14
CA LYS A 64 -12.30 -2.66 7.90
C LYS A 64 -12.24 -3.68 9.01
N LYS A 65 -12.01 -4.93 8.64
CA LYS A 65 -11.75 -6.03 9.57
C LYS A 65 -10.60 -6.86 9.00
N ASP A 66 -9.51 -6.94 9.75
CA ASP A 66 -8.27 -7.56 9.31
C ASP A 66 -7.81 -6.97 7.95
N ASN A 67 -7.52 -7.82 6.97
CA ASN A 67 -7.13 -7.42 5.61
C ASN A 67 -8.33 -7.23 4.68
N LYS A 68 -9.53 -6.98 5.23
CA LYS A 68 -10.75 -6.91 4.43
C LYS A 68 -11.50 -5.62 4.66
N GLU A 69 -12.03 -5.09 3.58
CA GLU A 69 -12.97 -3.98 3.60
C GLU A 69 -14.37 -4.54 3.37
N ILE A 70 -15.28 -4.21 4.28
CA ILE A 70 -16.67 -4.65 4.24
C ILE A 70 -17.55 -3.41 4.05
N ILE A 71 -18.27 -3.39 2.95
CA ILE A 71 -19.17 -2.31 2.59
C ILE A 71 -20.59 -2.86 2.54
N ILE A 72 -21.51 -2.22 3.24
CA ILE A 72 -22.91 -2.62 3.32
C ILE A 72 -23.79 -1.47 2.83
N TYR A 73 -24.64 -1.80 1.87
CA TYR A 73 -25.58 -0.90 1.23
C TYR A 73 -27.01 -1.29 1.64
N PRO A 74 -27.77 -0.41 2.32
CA PRO A 74 -29.19 -0.64 2.53
C PRO A 74 -29.94 -0.49 1.19
N VAL A 75 -30.84 -1.43 0.90
CA VAL A 75 -31.66 -1.43 -0.33
C VAL A 75 -33.11 -1.15 0.03
N PHE A 76 -33.67 -0.12 -0.60
CA PHE A 76 -35.01 0.37 -0.35
C PHE A 76 -35.94 0.12 -1.53
N GLU A 77 -37.20 -0.16 -1.24
CA GLU A 77 -38.30 -0.08 -2.21
C GLU A 77 -39.20 1.08 -1.77
N GLY A 78 -39.06 2.23 -2.42
CA GLY A 78 -39.63 3.49 -1.94
C GLY A 78 -38.98 3.95 -0.63
N LYS A 79 -39.76 4.08 0.44
CA LYS A 79 -39.28 4.46 1.79
C LYS A 79 -39.02 3.26 2.70
N GLU A 80 -39.36 2.05 2.24
CA GLU A 80 -39.28 0.83 3.03
C GLU A 80 -37.94 0.14 2.78
N LEU A 81 -37.22 -0.16 3.86
CA LEU A 81 -35.98 -0.95 3.80
C LEU A 81 -36.34 -2.41 3.53
N LYS A 82 -35.83 -2.98 2.44
CA LYS A 82 -36.10 -4.38 2.07
C LYS A 82 -35.00 -5.34 2.53
N PHE A 83 -33.75 -5.01 2.24
CA PHE A 83 -32.60 -5.85 2.57
C PHE A 83 -31.31 -5.03 2.59
N PHE A 84 -30.21 -5.66 2.97
CA PHE A 84 -28.87 -5.11 2.88
C PHE A 84 -28.03 -5.89 1.89
N PHE A 85 -27.34 -5.19 1.00
CA PHE A 85 -26.38 -5.75 0.08
C PHE A 85 -24.96 -5.48 0.58
N GLY A 86 -24.16 -6.52 0.75
CA GLY A 86 -22.83 -6.45 1.30
C GLY A 86 -21.75 -6.91 0.32
N VAL A 87 -20.65 -6.17 0.28
CA VAL A 87 -19.44 -6.50 -0.48
C VAL A 87 -18.27 -6.62 0.48
N ILE A 88 -17.47 -7.66 0.31
CA ILE A 88 -16.22 -7.91 1.01
C ILE A 88 -15.09 -7.88 0.00
N LYS A 89 -14.16 -6.96 0.20
CA LYS A 89 -12.97 -6.82 -0.63
C LYS A 89 -11.74 -7.25 0.15
N ASP A 90 -10.98 -8.18 -0.40
CA ASP A 90 -9.68 -8.54 0.14
C ASP A 90 -8.65 -7.47 -0.25
N LEU A 91 -8.00 -6.88 0.76
CA LEU A 91 -6.97 -5.86 0.61
C LEU A 91 -5.56 -6.45 0.78
N GLY A 92 -5.41 -7.75 1.04
CA GLY A 92 -4.14 -8.38 1.38
C GLY A 92 -3.07 -8.18 0.31
N GLU A 93 -3.42 -8.36 -0.97
CA GLU A 93 -2.48 -8.12 -2.07
C GLU A 93 -2.12 -6.63 -2.20
N ILE A 94 -3.11 -5.74 -2.07
CA ILE A 94 -2.90 -4.29 -2.17
C ILE A 94 -1.96 -3.82 -1.05
N ILE A 95 -2.17 -4.30 0.18
CA ILE A 95 -1.31 -3.98 1.34
C ILE A 95 0.11 -4.49 1.10
N LYS A 96 0.28 -5.73 0.60
CA LYS A 96 1.60 -6.28 0.28
C LYS A 96 2.32 -5.48 -0.80
N MET A 97 1.62 -5.14 -1.88
CA MET A 97 2.19 -4.33 -2.96
C MET A 97 2.58 -2.93 -2.46
N GLN A 98 1.74 -2.29 -1.66
CA GLN A 98 2.04 -0.98 -1.07
C GLN A 98 3.30 -1.03 -0.20
N ASN A 99 3.44 -2.07 0.64
CA ASN A 99 4.61 -2.25 1.47
C ASN A 99 5.88 -2.48 0.63
N TYR A 100 5.80 -3.29 -0.43
CA TYR A 100 6.92 -3.51 -1.33
C TYR A 100 7.38 -2.20 -2.00
N VAL A 101 6.45 -1.40 -2.51
CA VAL A 101 6.73 -0.10 -3.13
C VAL A 101 7.37 0.85 -2.12
N ASN A 102 6.83 0.92 -0.90
CA ASN A 102 7.38 1.78 0.17
C ASN A 102 8.80 1.37 0.54
N MET A 103 9.07 0.07 0.68
CA MET A 103 10.41 -0.44 0.94
C MET A 103 11.39 -0.11 -0.18
N ALA A 104 11.01 -0.38 -1.44
CA ALA A 104 11.83 -0.04 -2.60
C ALA A 104 12.13 1.47 -2.68
N HIS A 105 11.14 2.30 -2.43
CA HIS A 105 11.31 3.75 -2.37
C HIS A 105 12.30 4.17 -1.27
N GLN A 106 12.17 3.59 -0.08
CA GLN A 106 13.08 3.88 1.03
C GLN A 106 14.52 3.43 0.72
N HIS A 107 14.70 2.27 0.07
CA HIS A 107 16.00 1.82 -0.39
C HIS A 107 16.64 2.81 -1.38
N VAL A 108 15.87 3.30 -2.36
CA VAL A 108 16.37 4.30 -3.31
C VAL A 108 16.72 5.61 -2.61
N LYS A 109 15.90 6.06 -1.67
CA LYS A 109 16.15 7.28 -0.89
C LYS A 109 17.46 7.16 -0.10
N ASN A 110 17.60 6.09 0.68
CA ASN A 110 18.81 5.83 1.46
C ASN A 110 20.05 5.69 0.56
N PHE A 111 19.91 5.03 -0.59
CA PHE A 111 20.98 4.93 -1.57
C PHE A 111 21.42 6.31 -2.07
N ARG A 112 20.48 7.17 -2.46
CA ARG A 112 20.80 8.54 -2.90
C ARG A 112 21.46 9.37 -1.80
N GLU A 113 20.98 9.28 -0.57
CA GLU A 113 21.57 9.96 0.59
C GLU A 113 23.01 9.48 0.85
N ASN A 114 23.22 8.16 0.84
CA ASN A 114 24.56 7.58 0.99
C ASN A 114 25.50 8.01 -0.13
N ILE A 115 25.05 7.98 -1.39
CA ILE A 115 25.86 8.45 -2.53
C ILE A 115 26.20 9.94 -2.40
N ALA A 116 25.24 10.76 -1.99
CA ALA A 116 25.48 12.18 -1.79
C ALA A 116 26.55 12.42 -0.71
N HIS A 117 26.40 11.76 0.44
CA HIS A 117 27.28 11.95 1.59
C HIS A 117 28.69 11.41 1.37
N TYR A 118 28.81 10.17 0.88
CA TYR A 118 30.09 9.47 0.81
C TYR A 118 30.86 9.74 -0.49
N PHE A 119 30.21 10.20 -1.55
CA PHE A 119 30.87 10.49 -2.83
C PHE A 119 30.75 11.94 -3.24
N PHE A 120 29.53 12.45 -3.48
CA PHE A 120 29.37 13.80 -4.02
C PHE A 120 29.98 14.87 -3.11
N ASN A 121 29.75 14.80 -1.80
CA ASN A 121 30.25 15.81 -0.87
C ASN A 121 31.79 15.89 -0.90
N PRO A 122 32.56 14.79 -0.71
CA PRO A 122 34.00 14.82 -0.90
C PRO A 122 34.45 15.32 -2.29
N ILE A 123 33.78 14.90 -3.37
CA ILE A 123 34.11 15.34 -4.74
C ILE A 123 33.94 16.86 -4.90
N VAL A 124 32.82 17.42 -4.42
CA VAL A 124 32.55 18.86 -4.48
C VAL A 124 33.59 19.64 -3.68
N ILE A 125 33.99 19.14 -2.51
CA ILE A 125 35.05 19.74 -1.68
C ILE A 125 36.38 19.75 -2.43
N ALA A 126 36.80 18.60 -2.97
CA ALA A 126 38.04 18.50 -3.73
C ALA A 126 38.05 19.43 -4.95
N LYS A 127 36.95 19.46 -5.71
CA LYS A 127 36.80 20.34 -6.87
C LYS A 127 36.88 21.82 -6.48
N GLY A 128 36.19 22.24 -5.43
CA GLY A 128 36.22 23.64 -4.97
C GLY A 128 37.62 24.10 -4.57
N TYR A 129 38.41 23.24 -3.91
CA TYR A 129 39.81 23.57 -3.60
C TYR A 129 40.71 23.59 -4.83
N LEU A 130 40.49 22.72 -5.81
CA LEU A 130 41.22 22.74 -7.09
C LEU A 130 40.95 24.02 -7.88
N ASP A 131 39.69 24.48 -7.92
CA ASP A 131 39.30 25.73 -8.57
C ASP A 131 40.02 26.92 -7.91
N LEU A 132 40.05 26.97 -6.56
CA LEU A 132 40.75 28.01 -5.79
C LEU A 132 42.28 28.01 -5.95
N LEU A 133 42.89 26.86 -6.26
CA LEU A 133 44.32 26.75 -6.56
C LEU A 133 44.61 27.27 -7.97
N SER A 134 43.74 26.94 -8.93
CA SER A 134 43.86 27.33 -10.33
C SER A 134 43.77 28.84 -10.54
N GLU A 135 43.00 29.56 -9.71
CA GLU A 135 42.83 31.01 -9.80
C GLU A 135 44.01 31.83 -9.24
N LYS A 136 44.77 31.29 -8.27
CA LYS A 136 45.71 32.10 -7.47
C LYS A 136 47.19 31.95 -7.82
N ASN A 137 47.61 31.02 -8.69
CA ASN A 137 49.02 30.79 -9.07
C ASN A 137 50.01 30.76 -7.87
N VAL A 138 49.55 30.31 -6.70
CA VAL A 138 50.35 30.14 -5.49
C VAL A 138 50.10 28.74 -4.96
N GLU A 139 51.17 27.97 -4.73
CA GLU A 139 51.09 26.67 -4.07
C GLU A 139 50.61 26.84 -2.62
N ASP A 140 49.36 26.43 -2.38
CA ASP A 140 48.74 26.46 -1.06
C ASP A 140 48.64 25.02 -0.53
N LYS A 141 49.66 24.62 0.26
CA LYS A 141 49.79 23.26 0.79
C LYS A 141 48.57 22.81 1.60
N ASP A 142 47.88 23.72 2.28
CA ASP A 142 46.67 23.39 3.06
C ASP A 142 45.52 22.94 2.15
N LYS A 143 45.34 23.59 1.01
CA LYS A 143 44.31 23.20 0.03
C LYS A 143 44.63 21.87 -0.64
N ILE A 144 45.90 21.63 -0.96
CA ILE A 144 46.36 20.35 -1.53
C ILE A 144 46.08 19.22 -0.55
N GLU A 145 46.35 19.43 0.74
CA GLU A 145 46.09 18.43 1.79
C GLU A 145 44.58 18.13 1.94
N LYS A 146 43.74 19.17 1.87
CA LYS A 146 42.28 19.00 1.90
C LYS A 146 41.74 18.24 0.69
N ILE A 147 42.29 18.46 -0.50
CA ILE A 147 41.97 17.68 -1.70
C ILE A 147 42.35 16.22 -1.49
N ARG A 148 43.58 15.96 -1.02
CA ARG A 148 44.05 14.59 -0.74
C ARG A 148 43.14 13.88 0.24
N THR A 149 42.80 14.52 1.36
CA THR A 149 41.92 13.96 2.39
C THR A 149 40.53 13.61 1.81
N ALA A 150 39.97 14.47 0.96
CA ALA A 150 38.69 14.21 0.31
C ALA A 150 38.75 13.00 -0.65
N ILE A 151 39.86 12.83 -1.38
CA ILE A 151 40.08 11.67 -2.26
C ILE A 151 40.24 10.38 -1.44
N GLU A 152 41.05 10.40 -0.38
CA GLU A 152 41.27 9.24 0.50
C GLU A 152 39.96 8.73 1.12
N ARG A 153 39.05 9.64 1.48
CA ARG A 153 37.70 9.28 1.97
C ARG A 153 36.89 8.53 0.91
N ILE A 154 36.93 8.96 -0.35
CA ILE A 154 36.24 8.26 -1.45
C ILE A 154 36.86 6.87 -1.65
N GLU A 155 38.19 6.77 -1.63
CA GLU A 155 38.89 5.49 -1.78
C GLU A 155 38.55 4.50 -0.67
N ALA A 156 38.46 4.97 0.58
CA ALA A 156 38.04 4.16 1.72
C ALA A 156 36.62 3.60 1.52
N VAL A 157 35.67 4.44 1.07
CA VAL A 157 34.30 4.01 0.77
C VAL A 157 34.27 2.98 -0.35
N VAL A 158 34.99 3.21 -1.46
CA VAL A 158 35.07 2.24 -2.58
C VAL A 158 35.62 0.91 -2.11
N LYS A 159 36.70 0.93 -1.31
CA LYS A 159 37.29 -0.28 -0.74
C LYS A 159 36.29 -1.03 0.14
N ASN A 160 35.51 -0.33 0.96
CA ASN A 160 34.49 -0.93 1.81
C ASN A 160 33.34 -1.55 1.00
N ILE A 161 32.94 -0.93 -0.11
CA ILE A 161 31.94 -1.51 -1.03
C ILE A 161 32.47 -2.80 -1.66
N VAL A 162 33.71 -2.80 -2.15
CA VAL A 162 34.29 -3.98 -2.83
C VAL A 162 34.51 -5.14 -1.87
N ILE A 163 34.98 -4.87 -0.65
CA ILE A 163 35.33 -5.91 0.33
C ILE A 163 34.09 -6.38 1.11
N ASN A 164 33.25 -5.44 1.57
CA ASN A 164 32.17 -5.71 2.52
C ASN A 164 30.77 -5.47 1.96
N GLY A 165 30.64 -4.92 0.75
CA GLY A 165 29.34 -4.62 0.13
C GLY A 165 28.57 -3.47 0.77
N ARG A 166 29.25 -2.57 1.51
CA ARG A 166 28.62 -1.49 2.28
C ARG A 166 29.12 -0.12 1.86
N ILE A 167 28.20 0.85 1.77
CA ILE A 167 28.52 2.25 1.53
C ILE A 167 28.75 2.93 2.89
N ALA A 168 30.00 2.91 3.34
CA ALA A 168 30.47 3.56 4.56
C ALA A 168 31.99 3.80 4.45
N GLU A 169 32.49 4.82 5.17
CA GLU A 169 33.94 5.04 5.33
C GLU A 169 34.61 3.92 6.14
#